data_AF-A0A2N2VI41-F1
#
_entry.id   AF-A0A2N2VI41-F1
#
_cell.length_a   1.000
_cell.length_b   1.000
_cell.length_c   1.000
_cell.angle_alpha   90.00
_cell.angle_beta   90.00
_cell.angle_gamma   90.00
#
_symmetry.space_group_name_H-M   'P 1'
#
loop_
_entity.id
_entity.type
_entity.pdbx_description
1 polymer ?
#
loop_
_entity_poly.entity_id
_entity_poly.type
_entity_poly.pdbx_seq_one_letter_code
_entity_poly.pdbx_strand_id
1 'polypeptide(L)'
;MKKQNDLRPYLFSSSAGLAVCLGIAAITNRNEAWDSNLYYSSGIPIMGLIIFVIAYLYPQRVWRWTLAMAAGQFASALINGSSLSLWPLALIFMAVISIPQFIAGWLGARLAQHYSIKG
;
A
#
# COMPACT_ATOMS: atom_id res chain seq x y z
N MET A 1 -25.67 2.45 14.49
CA MET A 1 -24.63 2.06 13.49
C MET A 1 -23.44 1.45 14.21
N LYS A 2 -23.30 0.12 14.21
CA LYS A 2 -22.19 -0.57 14.88
C LYS A 2 -20.90 -0.22 14.15
N LYS A 3 -20.03 0.56 14.80
CA LYS A 3 -18.71 0.96 14.29
C LYS A 3 -17.80 -0.26 14.39
N GLN A 4 -17.92 -1.18 13.43
CA GLN A 4 -17.09 -2.38 13.45
C GLN A 4 -15.67 -1.96 13.07
N ASN A 5 -14.77 -1.97 14.05
CA ASN A 5 -13.34 -1.83 13.83
C ASN A 5 -12.85 -3.09 13.10
N ASP A 6 -13.18 -3.21 11.82
CA ASP A 6 -12.70 -4.32 11.01
C ASP A 6 -11.19 -4.11 10.80
N LEU A 7 -10.39 -4.82 11.59
CA LEU A 7 -8.93 -4.86 11.50
C LEU A 7 -8.44 -5.56 10.22
N ARG A 8 -9.31 -6.35 9.60
CA ARG A 8 -9.03 -7.15 8.39
C ARG A 8 -8.44 -6.30 7.24
N PRO A 9 -9.08 -5.22 6.77
CA PRO A 9 -8.52 -4.38 5.70
C PRO A 9 -7.19 -3.72 6.07
N TYR A 10 -6.96 -3.39 7.35
CA TYR A 10 -5.66 -2.90 7.80
C TYR A 10 -4.58 -3.97 7.68
N LEU A 11 -4.87 -5.18 8.18
CA LEU A 11 -3.94 -6.31 8.13
C LEU A 11 -3.64 -6.72 6.69
N PHE A 12 -4.66 -6.84 5.84
CA PHE A 12 -4.45 -7.20 4.42
C PHE A 12 -3.65 -6.13 3.67
N SER A 13 -3.98 -4.85 3.86
CA SER A 13 -3.25 -3.77 3.17
C SER A 13 -1.80 -3.70 3.62
N SER A 14 -1.54 -3.77 4.93
CA SER A 14 -0.18 -3.73 5.48
C SER A 14 0.63 -4.96 5.08
N SER A 15 0.04 -6.16 5.21
CA SER A 15 0.72 -7.41 4.82
C SER A 15 1.03 -7.43 3.32
N ALA A 16 0.15 -6.90 2.47
CA ALA A 16 0.40 -6.78 1.04
C ALA A 16 1.57 -5.84 0.73
N GLY A 17 1.60 -4.64 1.33
CA GLY A 17 2.70 -3.71 1.16
C GLY A 17 4.04 -4.30 1.62
N LEU A 18 4.03 -4.98 2.76
CA LEU A 18 5.19 -5.67 3.31
C LEU A 18 5.66 -6.80 2.39
N ALA A 19 4.76 -7.69 1.98
CA ALA A 19 5.09 -8.86 1.17
C ALA A 19 5.66 -8.48 -0.20
N VAL A 20 5.08 -7.48 -0.86
CA VAL A 20 5.56 -7.03 -2.17
C VAL A 20 6.95 -6.39 -2.05
N CYS A 21 7.18 -5.54 -1.04
CA CYS A 21 8.51 -4.95 -0.83
C CYS A 21 9.57 -5.99 -0.47
N LEU A 22 9.28 -6.91 0.45
CA LEU A 22 10.21 -7.98 0.80
C LEU A 22 10.51 -8.89 -0.40
N GLY A 23 9.49 -9.23 -1.19
CA GLY A 23 9.67 -10.02 -2.41
C GLY A 23 10.59 -9.33 -3.41
N ILE A 24 10.40 -8.04 -3.67
CA ILE A 24 11.25 -7.27 -4.59
C ILE A 24 12.67 -7.15 -4.04
N ALA A 25 12.83 -6.82 -2.76
CA ALA A 25 14.13 -6.72 -2.10
C ALA A 25 14.91 -8.03 -2.21
N ALA A 26 14.24 -9.17 -1.95
CA ALA A 26 14.82 -10.50 -2.08
C ALA A 26 15.21 -10.84 -3.53
N ILE A 27 14.35 -10.56 -4.51
CA ILE A 27 14.62 -10.83 -5.93
C ILE A 27 15.79 -9.99 -6.46
N THR A 28 15.88 -8.74 -6.01
CA THR A 28 16.83 -7.76 -6.54
C THR A 28 18.13 -7.69 -5.74
N ASN A 29 18.22 -8.46 -4.65
CA ASN A 29 19.32 -8.46 -3.69
C ASN A 29 19.67 -7.04 -3.19
N ARG A 30 18.62 -6.26 -2.88
CA ARG A 30 18.71 -4.88 -2.36
C ARG A 30 18.08 -4.82 -0.97
N ASN A 31 18.59 -3.94 -0.13
CA ASN A 31 17.99 -3.68 1.19
C ASN A 31 16.67 -2.92 1.04
N GLU A 32 16.63 -1.97 0.10
CA GLU A 32 15.48 -1.11 -0.15
C GLU A 32 14.79 -1.51 -1.45
N ALA A 33 13.50 -1.88 -1.37
CA ALA A 33 12.76 -2.29 -2.57
C ALA A 33 12.72 -1.15 -3.61
N TRP A 34 12.60 0.10 -3.15
CA TRP A 34 12.54 1.29 -4.00
C TRP A 34 13.87 1.67 -4.67
N ASP A 35 14.99 1.02 -4.32
CA ASP A 35 16.25 1.17 -5.05
C ASP A 35 16.24 0.40 -6.38
N SER A 36 15.27 -0.48 -6.57
CA SER A 36 15.15 -1.30 -7.78
C SER A 36 14.14 -0.73 -8.77
N ASN A 37 14.49 -0.78 -10.06
CA ASN A 37 13.55 -0.53 -11.17
C ASN A 37 12.34 -1.49 -11.13
N LEU A 38 12.49 -2.67 -10.52
CA LEU A 38 11.40 -3.64 -10.39
C LEU A 38 10.28 -3.12 -9.48
N TYR A 39 10.61 -2.29 -8.50
CA TYR A 39 9.63 -1.67 -7.62
C TYR A 39 8.72 -0.70 -8.36
N TYR A 40 9.28 0.16 -9.21
CA TYR A 40 8.47 1.10 -9.99
C TYR A 40 7.67 0.42 -11.10
N SER A 41 8.29 -0.53 -11.80
CA SER A 41 7.67 -1.19 -12.96
C SER A 41 6.62 -2.23 -12.58
N SER A 42 6.82 -2.98 -11.48
CA SER A 42 5.95 -4.09 -11.08
C SER A 42 5.37 -3.90 -9.69
N GLY A 43 6.17 -3.45 -8.72
CA GLY A 43 5.74 -3.26 -7.33
C GLY A 43 4.58 -2.28 -7.18
N ILE A 44 4.73 -1.05 -7.70
CA ILE A 44 3.70 -0.02 -7.64
C ILE A 44 2.39 -0.47 -8.32
N PRO A 45 2.39 -1.02 -9.56
CA PRO A 45 1.18 -1.56 -10.17
C PRO A 45 0.51 -2.68 -9.36
N ILE A 46 1.28 -3.64 -8.85
CA ILE A 46 0.75 -4.75 -8.03
C ILE A 46 0.09 -4.21 -6.76
N MET A 47 0.77 -3.33 -6.03
CA MET A 47 0.21 -2.70 -4.83
C MET A 47 -1.03 -1.85 -5.17
N GLY A 48 -1.01 -1.15 -6.31
CA GLY A 48 -2.14 -0.40 -6.83
C GLY A 48 -3.38 -1.27 -7.10
N LEU A 49 -3.19 -2.45 -7.70
CA LEU A 49 -4.27 -3.41 -7.92
C LEU A 49 -4.81 -3.98 -6.60
N ILE A 50 -3.92 -4.34 -5.67
CA ILE A 50 -4.33 -4.87 -4.37
C ILE A 50 -5.14 -3.83 -3.60
N ILE A 51 -4.67 -2.58 -3.55
CA ILE A 51 -5.38 -1.53 -2.83
C ILE A 51 -6.69 -1.14 -3.52
N PHE A 52 -6.75 -1.20 -4.85
CA PHE A 52 -8.00 -1.04 -5.60
C PHE A 52 -9.03 -2.10 -5.17
N VAL A 53 -8.64 -3.39 -5.12
CA VAL A 53 -9.53 -4.48 -4.70
C VAL A 53 -9.98 -4.32 -3.25
N ILE A 54 -9.06 -4.01 -2.34
CA ILE A 54 -9.39 -3.79 -0.92
C ILE A 54 -10.33 -2.59 -0.77
N ALA A 55 -10.09 -1.49 -1.49
CA ALA A 55 -10.93 -0.30 -1.43
C ALA A 55 -12.29 -0.50 -2.12
N TYR A 56 -12.38 -1.40 -3.10
CA TYR A 56 -13.65 -1.81 -3.69
C TYR A 56 -14.50 -2.62 -2.70
N LEU A 57 -13.89 -3.56 -1.96
CA LEU A 57 -14.58 -4.35 -0.94
C LEU A 57 -14.92 -3.54 0.32
N TYR A 58 -14.06 -2.58 0.67
CA TYR A 58 -14.19 -1.73 1.85
C TYR A 58 -14.11 -0.24 1.46
N PRO A 59 -15.13 0.33 0.81
CA PRO A 59 -15.08 1.70 0.26
C PRO A 59 -15.07 2.80 1.34
N GLN A 60 -15.27 2.44 2.61
CA GLN A 60 -15.29 3.39 3.72
C GLN A 60 -13.87 3.87 4.07
N ARG A 61 -13.65 5.19 4.00
CA ARG A 61 -12.41 5.86 4.45
C ARG A 61 -11.14 5.23 3.83
N VAL A 62 -11.13 5.08 2.51
CA VAL A 62 -10.07 4.52 1.66
C VAL A 62 -8.64 4.87 2.06
N TRP A 63 -8.43 6.13 2.45
CA TRP A 63 -7.12 6.65 2.86
C TRP A 63 -6.49 5.85 4.01
N ARG A 64 -7.30 5.15 4.82
CA ARG A 64 -6.82 4.28 5.90
C ARG A 64 -6.11 3.04 5.38
N TRP A 65 -6.62 2.47 4.29
CA TRP A 65 -6.08 1.26 3.68
C TRP A 65 -4.75 1.57 3.00
N THR A 66 -4.71 2.69 2.26
CA THR A 66 -3.48 3.14 1.58
C THR A 66 -2.39 3.46 2.59
N LEU A 67 -2.75 4.09 3.73
CA LEU A 67 -1.80 4.38 4.81
C LEU A 67 -1.32 3.10 5.51
N ALA A 68 -2.19 2.12 5.70
CA ALA A 68 -1.81 0.81 6.23
C ALA A 68 -0.84 0.08 5.29
N MET A 69 -1.07 0.15 3.98
CA MET A 69 -0.14 -0.41 2.98
C MET A 69 1.21 0.30 3.01
N ALA A 70 1.24 1.63 3.06
CA ALA A 70 2.48 2.40 3.21
C ALA A 70 3.24 2.02 4.50
N ALA A 71 2.52 1.80 5.61
CA ALA A 71 3.13 1.32 6.85
C ALA A 71 3.77 -0.07 6.69
N GLY A 72 3.14 -1.00 5.96
CA GLY A 72 3.72 -2.30 5.65
C GLY A 72 4.99 -2.22 4.78
N GLN A 73 4.97 -1.33 3.78
CA GLN A 73 6.16 -1.05 2.95
C GLN A 73 7.29 -0.46 3.80
N PHE A 74 7.00 0.47 4.72
CA PHE A 74 8.00 1.03 5.63
C PHE A 74 8.56 -0.04 6.58
N ALA A 75 7.71 -0.91 7.11
CA ALA A 75 8.13 -2.03 7.96
C ALA A 75 9.10 -2.98 7.24
N SER A 76 8.90 -3.22 5.93
CA SER A 76 9.83 -4.05 5.16
C SER A 76 11.25 -3.46 5.09
N ALA A 77 11.37 -2.13 5.00
CA ALA A 77 12.66 -1.45 4.99
C ALA A 77 13.37 -1.55 6.35
N LEU A 78 12.61 -1.49 7.45
CA LEU A 78 13.14 -1.74 8.79
C LEU A 78 13.69 -3.17 8.93
N ILE A 79 12.99 -4.16 8.36
CA ILE A 79 13.39 -5.57 8.43
C ILE A 79 14.67 -5.83 7.62
N ASN A 80 14.80 -5.20 6.44
CA ASN A 80 15.97 -5.38 5.57
C ASN A 80 17.21 -4.57 6.00
N GLY A 81 17.17 -3.89 7.15
CA GLY A 81 18.32 -3.18 7.68
C GLY A 81 18.69 -1.90 6.92
N SER A 82 17.69 -1.23 6.32
CA SER A 82 17.88 0.08 5.68
C SER A 82 18.54 1.08 6.64
N SER A 83 19.42 1.94 6.12
CA SER A 83 20.01 3.01 6.93
C SER A 83 18.94 4.05 7.23
N LEU A 84 18.35 3.95 8.43
CA LEU A 84 17.37 4.91 8.94
C LEU A 84 17.93 6.33 9.13
N SER A 85 19.19 6.58 8.76
CA SER A 85 19.79 7.90 8.76
C SER A 85 19.02 8.91 7.90
N LEU A 86 18.23 8.44 6.93
CA LEU A 86 17.39 9.27 6.05
C LEU A 86 15.88 9.03 6.25
N TRP A 87 15.46 8.59 7.44
CA TRP A 87 14.05 8.29 7.71
C TRP A 87 13.05 9.43 7.40
N PRO A 88 13.36 10.75 7.56
CA PRO A 88 12.40 11.79 7.19
C PRO A 88 12.27 11.90 5.66
N LEU A 89 13.37 11.72 4.94
CA LEU A 89 13.38 11.68 3.48
C LEU A 89 12.62 10.45 2.96
N ALA A 90 12.80 9.29 3.60
CA ALA A 90 12.04 8.08 3.30
C ALA A 90 10.54 8.30 3.51
N LEU A 91 10.12 8.97 4.59
CA LEU A 91 8.70 9.29 4.79
C LEU A 91 8.13 10.21 3.70
N ILE A 92 8.86 11.25 3.29
CA ILE A 92 8.46 12.14 2.19
C ILE A 92 8.37 11.35 0.88
N PHE A 93 9.38 10.54 0.60
CA PHE A 93 9.44 9.73 -0.62
C PHE A 93 8.29 8.72 -0.68
N MET A 94 8.01 8.04 0.42
CA MET A 94 6.89 7.12 0.56
C MET A 94 5.55 7.84 0.40
N ALA A 95 5.41 9.07 0.91
CA ALA A 95 4.20 9.88 0.69
C ALA A 95 3.99 10.18 -0.79
N VAL A 96 5.05 10.53 -1.53
CA VAL A 96 5.00 10.78 -2.97
C VAL A 96 4.70 9.51 -3.76
N ILE A 97 5.38 8.41 -3.47
CA ILE A 97 5.20 7.11 -4.15
C ILE A 97 3.84 6.48 -3.84
N SER A 98 3.23 6.83 -2.72
CA SER A 98 1.88 6.36 -2.38
C SER A 98 0.78 7.05 -3.19
N ILE A 99 1.07 8.12 -3.95
CA ILE A 99 0.05 8.86 -4.72
C ILE A 99 -0.65 7.96 -5.75
N PRO A 100 0.05 7.22 -6.63
CA PRO A 100 -0.59 6.26 -7.54
C PRO A 100 -1.48 5.23 -6.82
N GLN A 101 -1.00 4.70 -5.69
CA GLN A 101 -1.73 3.72 -4.88
C GLN A 101 -2.99 4.35 -4.28
N PHE A 102 -2.91 5.61 -3.86
CA PHE A 102 -4.03 6.37 -3.35
C PHE A 102 -5.10 6.61 -4.42
N ILE A 103 -4.68 7.00 -5.64
CA ILE A 103 -5.59 7.18 -6.78
C ILE A 103 -6.29 5.86 -7.11
N ALA A 104 -5.56 4.75 -7.17
CA ALA A 104 -6.12 3.43 -7.42
C ALA A 104 -7.16 3.03 -6.37
N GLY A 105 -6.84 3.17 -5.08
CA GLY A 105 -7.80 2.92 -4.00
C GLY A 105 -9.05 3.80 -4.11
N TRP A 106 -8.87 5.09 -4.42
CA TRP A 106 -9.99 6.02 -4.56
C TRP A 106 -10.91 5.67 -5.73
N LEU A 107 -10.35 5.25 -6.87
CA LEU A 107 -11.13 4.73 -8.00
C LEU A 107 -11.93 3.49 -7.62
N GLY A 108 -11.31 2.52 -6.92
CA GLY A 108 -11.98 1.30 -6.46
C GLY A 108 -13.16 1.60 -5.55
N ALA A 109 -12.99 2.51 -4.61
CA ALA A 109 -14.06 2.90 -3.69
C ALA A 109 -15.20 3.66 -4.38
N ARG A 110 -14.89 4.57 -5.31
CA ARG A 110 -15.90 5.27 -6.11
C ARG A 110 -16.73 4.28 -6.93
N LEU A 111 -16.06 3.28 -7.51
CA LEU A 111 -16.74 2.26 -8.30
C LEU A 111 -17.70 1.44 -7.43
N ALA A 112 -17.27 1.00 -6.26
CA ALA A 112 -18.12 0.27 -5.32
C ALA A 112 -19.34 1.10 -4.85
N GLN A 113 -19.14 2.39 -4.56
CA GLN A 113 -20.23 3.30 -4.20
C GLN A 113 -21.24 3.47 -5.36
N HIS A 114 -20.75 3.57 -6.59
CA HIS A 114 -21.62 3.70 -7.77
C HIS A 114 -22.47 2.44 -8.02
N TYR A 115 -21.91 1.24 -7.81
CA TYR A 115 -22.68 -0.01 -7.91
C TYR A 115 -23.65 -0.21 -6.74
N SER A 116 -23.30 0.24 -5.53
CA SER A 116 -24.16 0.14 -4.35
C SER A 116 -25.39 1.06 -4.37
N ILE A 117 -25.45 2.07 -5.25
CA ILE A 117 -26.61 2.97 -5.42
C ILE A 117 -27.60 2.42 -6.47
N LYS A 118 -27.19 1.45 -7.28
CA LYS A 118 -28.02 0.83 -8.34
C LYS A 118 -28.67 -0.50 -7.96
N GLY A 119 -28.37 -1.05 -6.78
CA GLY A 119 -28.99 -2.28 -6.25
C GLY A 119 -29.90 -1.96 -5.07
#